data_AF-A0A3N7CKT1-F1
#
_entry.id   AF-A0A3N7CKT1-F1
#
_cell.length_a   1.000
_cell.length_b   1.000
_cell.length_c   1.000
_cell.angle_alpha   90.00
_cell.angle_beta   90.00
_cell.angle_gamma   90.00
#
_symmetry.space_group_name_H-M   'P 1'
#
loop_
_entity.id
_entity.type
_entity.pdbx_description
1 polymer ?
#
loop_
_entity_poly.entity_id
_entity_poly.type
_entity_poly.pdbx_seq_one_letter_code
_entity_poly.pdbx_strand_id
1 'polypeptide(L)'
;MDIVLFYVLFFGIVLLILYLRNKNRDKNYALSADVLAGLDAIHLDHVKCETFSSGMKGKGYYFSRCELFITEDALVIFGLGRIKWLRQLSDPLILTSNSAGYVFKLPGAKLIKPKTINLNSFGGDIYIEFVQPGFIGTNVEFRLKGISTAHKERLQFLNTSS
;
A
#
# COMPACT_ATOMS: atom_id res chain seq x y z
N MET A 1 20.55 3.28 39.45
CA MET A 1 19.45 4.19 39.07
C MET A 1 19.57 4.60 37.59
N ASP A 2 20.78 4.79 37.09
CA ASP A 2 21.07 5.25 35.72
C ASP A 2 20.65 4.27 34.62
N ILE A 3 20.77 2.96 34.86
CA ILE A 3 20.37 1.93 33.89
C ILE A 3 18.84 1.95 33.67
N VAL A 4 18.06 2.10 34.74
CA VAL A 4 16.60 2.16 34.65
C VAL A 4 16.16 3.42 33.92
N LEU A 5 16.78 4.57 34.25
CA LEU A 5 16.51 5.84 33.57
C LEU A 5 16.86 5.77 32.08
N PHE A 6 17.98 5.12 31.73
CA PHE A 6 18.37 4.89 30.34
C PHE A 6 17.32 4.10 29.57
N TYR A 7 16.84 2.97 30.11
CA TYR A 7 15.80 2.18 29.44
C TYR A 7 14.50 2.95 29.30
N VAL A 8 14.07 3.68 30.33
CA VAL A 8 12.85 4.51 30.25
C VAL A 8 12.96 5.57 29.16
N LEU A 9 14.08 6.28 29.08
CA LEU A 9 14.33 7.27 28.02
C LEU A 9 14.41 6.61 26.64
N PHE A 10 15.11 5.48 26.51
CA PHE A 10 15.24 4.74 25.26
C PHE A 10 13.88 4.29 24.72
N PHE A 11 13.08 3.61 25.55
CA PHE A 11 11.73 3.19 25.17
C PHE A 11 10.82 4.38 24.88
N GLY A 12 10.91 5.46 25.67
CA GLY A 12 10.18 6.70 25.41
C GLY A 12 10.49 7.29 24.04
N ILE A 13 11.76 7.38 23.65
CA ILE A 13 12.19 7.86 22.33
C ILE A 13 11.71 6.93 21.22
N VAL A 14 11.84 5.62 21.38
CA VAL A 14 11.37 4.64 20.38
C VAL A 14 9.86 4.77 20.15
N LEU A 15 9.07 4.85 21.22
CA LEU A 15 7.63 5.05 21.13
C LEU A 15 7.27 6.39 20.49
N LEU A 16 8.00 7.47 20.82
CA LEU A 16 7.82 8.78 20.21
C LEU A 16 8.08 8.75 18.70
N ILE A 17 9.15 8.09 18.25
CA ILE A 17 9.46 7.94 16.82
C ILE A 17 8.35 7.16 16.10
N LEU A 18 7.87 6.07 16.68
CA LEU A 18 6.75 5.29 16.11
C LEU A 18 5.47 6.11 16.02
N TYR A 19 5.15 6.87 17.07
CA TYR A 19 3.99 7.76 17.10
C TYR A 19 4.06 8.85 16.03
N LEU A 20 5.19 9.57 15.94
CA LEU A 20 5.39 10.63 14.95
C LEU A 20 5.31 10.09 13.52
N ARG A 21 5.88 8.90 13.26
CA ARG A 21 5.77 8.24 11.95
C ARG A 21 4.32 7.89 11.61
N ASN A 22 3.55 7.35 12.55
CA ASN A 22 2.14 7.03 12.30
C ASN A 22 1.32 8.29 12.02
N LYS A 23 1.50 9.33 12.84
CA LYS A 23 0.83 10.62 12.66
C LYS A 23 1.12 11.23 11.28
N ASN A 24 2.36 11.13 10.80
CA ASN A 24 2.70 11.62 9.47
C ASN A 24 2.03 10.80 8.35
N ARG A 25 1.88 9.50 8.54
CA ARG A 25 1.17 8.64 7.58
C ARG A 25 -0.31 8.90 7.53
N ASP A 26 -0.95 9.13 8.68
CA ASP A 26 -2.35 9.53 8.74
C ASP A 26 -2.58 10.85 8.01
N LYS A 27 -1.66 11.82 8.17
CA LYS A 27 -1.69 13.08 7.42
C LYS A 27 -1.53 12.86 5.92
N ASN A 28 -0.55 12.06 5.51
CA ASN A 28 -0.31 11.76 4.08
C ASN A 28 -1.49 11.03 3.45
N TYR A 29 -2.12 10.11 4.18
CA TYR A 29 -3.35 9.45 3.76
C TYR A 29 -4.48 10.46 3.58
N ALA A 30 -4.73 11.35 4.55
CA ALA A 30 -5.79 12.35 4.43
C ALA A 30 -5.61 13.25 3.20
N LEU A 31 -4.37 13.71 2.96
CA LEU A 31 -4.03 14.48 1.75
C LEU A 31 -4.22 13.67 0.46
N SER A 32 -3.83 12.40 0.49
CA SER A 32 -3.95 11.53 -0.68
C SER A 32 -5.40 11.19 -0.99
N ALA A 33 -6.22 10.93 0.03
CA ALA A 33 -7.63 10.66 -0.10
C ALA A 33 -8.39 11.88 -0.65
N ASP A 34 -8.04 13.09 -0.21
CA ASP A 34 -8.60 14.34 -0.73
C ASP A 34 -8.26 14.53 -2.23
N VAL A 35 -7.00 14.32 -2.60
CA VAL A 35 -6.55 14.34 -4.01
C VAL A 35 -7.30 13.30 -4.85
N LEU A 36 -7.45 12.08 -4.34
CA LEU A 36 -8.11 10.98 -5.07
C LEU A 36 -9.62 11.20 -5.18
N ALA A 37 -10.25 11.80 -4.17
CA ALA A 37 -11.65 12.21 -4.24
C ALA A 37 -11.87 13.26 -5.34
N GLY A 38 -10.94 14.21 -5.50
CA GLY A 38 -10.96 15.17 -6.61
C GLY A 38 -10.69 14.56 -7.99
N LEU A 39 -10.29 13.29 -8.08
CA LEU A 39 -10.12 12.51 -9.31
C LEU A 39 -11.26 11.52 -9.54
N ASP A 40 -12.38 11.66 -8.81
CA ASP A 40 -13.53 10.76 -8.86
C ASP A 40 -13.16 9.28 -8.64
N ALA A 41 -12.15 9.04 -7.79
CA ALA A 41 -11.68 7.69 -7.51
C ALA A 41 -12.74 6.86 -6.78
N ILE A 42 -12.97 5.63 -7.25
CA ILE A 42 -13.80 4.65 -6.54
C ILE A 42 -13.01 4.15 -5.34
N HIS A 43 -13.54 4.38 -4.14
CA HIS A 43 -12.93 3.94 -2.88
C HIS A 43 -13.53 2.62 -2.41
N LEU A 44 -12.65 1.64 -2.13
CA LEU A 44 -13.01 0.35 -1.55
C LEU A 44 -12.31 0.19 -0.20
N ASP A 45 -13.13 0.16 0.85
CA ASP A 45 -12.66 0.04 2.21
C ASP A 45 -12.40 -1.40 2.64
N HIS A 46 -11.37 -1.58 3.47
CA HIS A 46 -11.11 -2.82 4.22
C HIS A 46 -11.02 -4.09 3.37
N VAL A 47 -10.55 -3.97 2.12
CA VAL A 47 -10.31 -5.08 1.21
C VAL A 47 -9.33 -6.05 1.86
N LYS A 48 -9.68 -7.34 1.88
CA LYS A 48 -8.79 -8.38 2.40
C LYS A 48 -7.63 -8.57 1.42
N CYS A 49 -6.41 -8.55 1.95
CA CYS A 49 -5.20 -8.76 1.16
C CYS A 49 -4.33 -9.85 1.80
N GLU A 50 -3.85 -10.78 0.98
CA GLU A 50 -2.76 -11.67 1.35
C GLU A 50 -1.48 -11.20 0.65
N THR A 51 -0.45 -10.95 1.45
CA THR A 51 0.83 -10.43 0.98
C THR A 51 1.91 -11.47 1.23
N PHE A 52 2.66 -11.83 0.19
CA PHE A 52 3.87 -12.61 0.31
C PHE A 52 5.04 -11.77 -0.18
N SER A 53 6.19 -11.85 0.49
CA SER A 53 7.40 -11.26 -0.05
C SER A 53 8.62 -12.08 0.30
N SER A 54 9.51 -12.22 -0.68
CA SER A 54 10.78 -12.92 -0.53
C SER A 54 11.92 -11.96 -0.86
N GLY A 55 12.77 -11.68 0.14
CA GLY A 55 13.91 -10.77 0.02
C GLY A 55 14.06 -9.79 1.20
N MET A 56 15.16 -9.06 1.22
CA MET A 56 15.54 -8.21 2.36
C MET A 56 14.72 -6.91 2.50
N LYS A 57 14.04 -6.45 1.43
CA LYS A 57 13.32 -5.15 1.41
C LYS A 57 11.80 -5.27 1.52
N GLY A 58 11.25 -6.41 1.92
CA GLY A 58 9.79 -6.61 2.06
C GLY A 58 9.10 -5.71 3.09
N LYS A 59 9.87 -4.99 3.93
CA LYS A 59 9.33 -4.09 4.97
C LYS A 59 8.50 -2.97 4.34
N GLY A 60 7.19 -2.98 4.61
CA GLY A 60 6.23 -2.01 4.08
C GLY A 60 5.18 -2.60 3.14
N TYR A 61 5.32 -3.87 2.75
CA TYR A 61 4.37 -4.60 1.91
C TYR A 61 3.59 -5.67 2.67
N TYR A 62 3.79 -5.77 4.00
CA TYR A 62 3.11 -6.73 4.85
C TYR A 62 1.85 -6.12 5.46
N PHE A 63 0.69 -6.44 4.90
CA PHE A 63 -0.61 -6.02 5.41
C PHE A 63 -1.65 -7.11 5.16
N SER A 64 -2.65 -7.22 6.03
CA SER A 64 -3.74 -8.20 5.89
C SER A 64 -5.01 -7.61 5.29
N ARG A 65 -5.08 -6.29 5.27
CA ARG A 65 -6.18 -5.51 4.72
C ARG A 65 -5.60 -4.28 4.03
N CYS A 66 -6.34 -3.71 3.11
CA CYS A 66 -6.00 -2.45 2.48
C CYS A 66 -7.25 -1.65 2.17
N GLU A 67 -7.04 -0.37 1.91
CA GLU A 67 -7.99 0.46 1.21
C GLU A 67 -7.50 0.65 -0.22
N LEU A 68 -8.42 0.57 -1.18
CA LEU A 68 -8.13 0.74 -2.59
C LEU A 68 -8.82 2.00 -3.11
N PHE A 69 -8.11 2.75 -3.94
CA PHE A 69 -8.69 3.81 -4.73
C PHE A 69 -8.42 3.49 -6.20
N ILE A 70 -9.50 3.41 -6.98
CA ILE A 70 -9.46 3.09 -8.41
C ILE A 70 -9.83 4.36 -9.18
N THR A 71 -8.87 4.91 -9.91
CA THR A 71 -9.11 6.01 -10.86
C THR A 71 -9.20 5.43 -12.28
N GLU A 72 -9.32 6.31 -13.29
CA GLU A 72 -9.35 5.89 -14.69
C GLU A 72 -8.05 5.19 -15.16
N ASP A 73 -6.90 5.59 -14.61
CA ASP A 73 -5.57 5.14 -15.05
C ASP A 73 -4.65 4.69 -13.90
N ALA A 74 -5.14 4.62 -12.66
CA ALA A 74 -4.36 4.18 -11.52
C ALA A 74 -5.14 3.34 -10.49
N LEU A 75 -4.42 2.39 -9.89
CA LEU A 75 -4.84 1.70 -8.68
C LEU A 75 -3.90 2.14 -7.55
N VAL A 76 -4.46 2.80 -6.54
CA VAL A 76 -3.74 3.20 -5.33
C VAL A 76 -4.13 2.29 -4.18
N ILE A 77 -3.13 1.75 -3.49
CA ILE A 77 -3.29 0.79 -2.40
C ILE A 77 -2.69 1.39 -1.13
N PHE A 78 -3.52 1.47 -0.08
CA PHE A 78 -3.10 1.79 1.27
C PHE A 78 -3.18 0.54 2.14
N GLY A 79 -2.04 -0.04 2.49
CA GLY A 79 -1.97 -1.19 3.38
C GLY A 79 -2.38 -0.81 4.81
N LEU A 80 -3.20 -1.64 5.43
CA LEU A 80 -3.57 -1.55 6.84
C LEU A 80 -2.78 -2.60 7.63
N GLY A 81 -2.04 -2.14 8.64
CA GLY A 81 -1.26 -3.00 9.52
C GLY A 81 -2.08 -4.08 10.21
N ARG A 82 -1.42 -5.14 10.66
CA ARG A 82 -2.09 -6.32 11.26
C ARG A 82 -2.70 -6.06 12.64
N ILE A 83 -2.23 -5.03 13.33
CA ILE A 83 -2.65 -4.71 14.70
C ILE A 83 -4.00 -3.97 14.64
N LYS A 84 -5.11 -4.68 14.88
CA LYS A 84 -6.47 -4.15 14.68
C LYS A 84 -6.80 -2.85 15.43
N TRP A 85 -6.20 -2.63 16.61
CA TRP A 85 -6.49 -1.47 17.46
C TRP A 85 -5.61 -0.25 17.14
N LEU A 86 -4.59 -0.42 16.31
CA LEU A 86 -3.71 0.66 15.88
C LEU A 86 -3.76 0.74 14.35
N ARG A 87 -4.46 1.76 13.82
CA ARG A 87 -4.50 2.01 12.38
C ARG A 87 -3.11 2.42 11.91
N GLN A 88 -2.35 1.43 11.44
CA GLN A 88 -1.02 1.63 10.87
C GLN A 88 -1.16 1.59 9.36
N LEU A 89 -1.26 2.76 8.74
CA LEU A 89 -1.26 2.85 7.29
C LEU A 89 0.15 2.57 6.75
N SER A 90 0.23 1.97 5.58
CA SER A 90 1.44 1.98 4.76
C SER A 90 1.56 3.30 4.03
N ASP A 91 2.73 3.55 3.46
CA ASP A 91 2.85 4.58 2.43
C ASP A 91 2.03 4.13 1.21
N PRO A 92 1.44 5.05 0.42
CA PRO A 92 0.62 4.69 -0.74
C PRO A 92 1.43 3.88 -1.76
N LEU A 93 0.86 2.81 -2.30
CA LEU A 93 1.42 2.07 -3.44
C LEU A 93 0.58 2.38 -4.67
N ILE A 94 1.22 2.79 -5.76
CA ILE A 94 0.52 3.22 -6.97
C ILE A 94 0.90 2.29 -8.11
N LEU A 95 -0.11 1.69 -8.76
CA LEU A 95 0.03 0.99 -10.02
C LEU A 95 -0.64 1.84 -11.10
N THR A 96 0.17 2.38 -12.03
CA THR A 96 -0.32 3.24 -13.12
C THR A 96 0.68 3.22 -14.27
N SER A 97 0.18 3.44 -15.48
CA SER A 97 1.00 3.76 -16.66
C SER A 97 1.43 5.24 -16.67
N ASN A 98 0.68 6.12 -16.01
CA ASN A 98 0.89 7.57 -15.96
C ASN A 98 1.63 8.00 -14.67
N SER A 99 2.86 7.55 -14.49
CA SER A 99 3.63 7.83 -13.27
C SER A 99 3.80 9.33 -12.99
N ALA A 100 4.00 10.14 -14.03
CA ALA A 100 4.17 11.58 -13.91
C ALA A 100 2.93 12.27 -13.31
N GLY A 101 1.73 11.78 -13.61
CA GLY A 101 0.48 12.32 -13.12
C GLY A 101 0.25 12.14 -11.62
N TYR A 102 0.90 11.15 -10.98
CA TYR A 102 0.61 10.78 -9.59
C TYR A 102 1.76 10.98 -8.61
N VAL A 103 3.02 10.87 -9.04
CA VAL A 103 4.20 10.91 -8.14
C VAL A 103 4.28 12.21 -7.33
N PHE A 104 3.87 13.35 -7.91
CA PHE A 104 3.88 14.64 -7.21
C PHE A 104 2.61 14.91 -6.39
N LYS A 105 1.52 14.20 -6.67
CA LYS A 105 0.22 14.45 -6.04
C LYS A 105 0.03 13.65 -4.75
N LEU A 106 0.72 12.51 -4.61
CA LEU A 106 0.54 11.58 -3.50
C LEU A 106 1.80 11.51 -2.61
N PRO A 107 1.81 12.18 -1.44
CA PRO A 107 2.99 12.28 -0.58
C PRO A 107 3.49 10.91 -0.08
N GLY A 108 4.78 10.65 -0.30
CA GLY A 108 5.42 9.40 0.13
C GLY A 108 5.02 8.16 -0.67
N ALA A 109 4.28 8.33 -1.78
CA ALA A 109 3.84 7.22 -2.58
C ALA A 109 4.99 6.48 -3.27
N LYS A 110 4.81 5.17 -3.45
CA LYS A 110 5.73 4.30 -4.17
C LYS A 110 5.08 3.84 -5.46
N LEU A 111 5.69 4.19 -6.58
CA LEU A 111 5.31 3.66 -7.86
C LEU A 111 5.71 2.18 -7.95
N ILE A 112 4.74 1.33 -8.21
CA ILE A 112 4.91 -0.10 -8.39
C ILE A 112 4.73 -0.41 -9.88
N LYS A 113 5.76 -1.00 -10.48
CA LYS A 113 5.67 -1.58 -11.82
C LYS A 113 5.40 -3.07 -11.66
N PRO A 114 4.17 -3.53 -11.89
CA PRO A 114 3.85 -4.94 -11.81
C PRO A 114 4.58 -5.72 -12.91
N LYS A 115 5.10 -6.88 -12.53
CA LYS A 115 5.63 -7.89 -13.44
C LYS A 115 4.50 -8.76 -13.98
N THR A 116 3.51 -9.05 -13.15
CA THR A 116 2.35 -9.86 -13.52
C THR A 116 1.13 -9.36 -12.79
N ILE A 117 0.00 -9.27 -13.51
CA ILE A 117 -1.30 -8.94 -12.97
C ILE A 117 -2.29 -9.95 -13.52
N ASN A 118 -3.11 -10.50 -12.63
CA ASN A 118 -4.24 -11.33 -13.02
C ASN A 118 -5.46 -10.92 -12.20
N LEU A 119 -6.42 -10.25 -12.85
CA LEU A 119 -7.65 -9.78 -12.21
C LEU A 119 -8.62 -10.92 -11.83
N ASN A 120 -8.40 -12.13 -12.37
CA ASN A 120 -9.24 -13.31 -12.18
C ASN A 120 -8.37 -14.53 -11.84
N SER A 121 -7.57 -14.40 -10.78
CA SER A 121 -6.77 -15.50 -10.24
C SER A 121 -7.65 -16.52 -9.50
N PHE A 122 -7.04 -17.57 -8.95
CA PHE A 122 -7.71 -18.64 -8.22
C PHE A 122 -8.61 -18.07 -7.10
N GLY A 123 -9.85 -18.54 -7.02
CA GLY A 123 -10.84 -18.04 -6.07
C GLY A 123 -11.48 -16.69 -6.44
N GLY A 124 -11.21 -16.17 -7.65
CA GLY A 124 -11.70 -14.86 -8.07
C GLY A 124 -10.92 -13.70 -7.44
N ASP A 125 -9.71 -13.95 -6.96
CA ASP A 125 -8.85 -12.90 -6.39
C ASP A 125 -8.13 -12.10 -7.49
N ILE A 126 -7.74 -10.87 -7.18
CA ILE A 126 -6.79 -10.11 -8.00
C ILE A 126 -5.38 -10.42 -7.52
N TYR A 127 -4.57 -11.02 -8.39
CA TYR A 127 -3.16 -11.31 -8.15
C TYR A 127 -2.29 -10.23 -8.77
N ILE A 128 -1.32 -9.71 -8.01
CA ILE A 128 -0.35 -8.72 -8.45
C ILE A 128 1.03 -9.17 -7.97
N GLU A 129 1.97 -9.32 -8.89
CA GLU A 129 3.38 -9.61 -8.60
C GLU A 129 4.25 -8.47 -9.09
N PHE A 130 5.23 -8.07 -8.29
CA PHE A 130 6.26 -7.11 -8.70
C PHE A 130 7.59 -7.38 -8.03
N VAL A 131 8.64 -6.84 -8.63
CA VAL A 131 10.01 -6.91 -8.10
C VAL A 131 10.41 -5.52 -7.63
N GLN A 132 10.70 -5.37 -6.35
CA GLN A 132 11.25 -4.13 -5.83
C GLN A 132 12.75 -4.05 -6.17
N PRO A 133 13.21 -2.95 -6.81
CA PRO A 133 14.61 -2.80 -7.19
C PRO A 133 15.54 -2.66 -5.98
N GLY A 134 16.71 -3.30 -6.07
CA GLY A 134 17.76 -3.29 -5.05
C GLY A 134 18.92 -4.21 -5.44
N PHE A 135 20.00 -4.19 -4.65
CA PHE A 135 21.16 -5.08 -4.85
C PHE A 135 20.77 -6.56 -4.87
N ILE A 136 19.81 -6.94 -4.02
CA ILE A 136 19.09 -8.19 -4.07
C ILE A 136 17.62 -7.81 -4.28
N GLY A 137 17.06 -8.15 -5.44
CA GLY A 137 15.66 -7.90 -5.76
C GLY A 137 14.75 -8.53 -4.70
N THR A 138 13.65 -7.86 -4.36
CA THR A 138 12.63 -8.42 -3.47
C THR A 138 11.37 -8.69 -4.27
N ASN A 139 10.96 -9.95 -4.35
CA ASN A 139 9.70 -10.34 -4.97
C ASN A 139 8.58 -10.08 -3.99
N VAL A 140 7.52 -9.43 -4.46
CA VAL A 140 6.33 -9.13 -3.67
C VAL A 140 5.11 -9.57 -4.45
N GLU A 141 4.22 -10.29 -3.76
CA GLU A 141 2.95 -10.78 -4.29
C GLU A 141 1.80 -10.28 -3.42
N PHE A 142 0.76 -9.76 -4.06
CA PHE A 142 -0.50 -9.40 -3.43
C PHE A 142 -1.64 -10.23 -4.02
N ARG A 143 -2.54 -10.68 -3.14
CA ARG A 143 -3.84 -11.27 -3.50
C ARG A 143 -4.94 -10.46 -2.84
N LEU A 144 -5.62 -9.63 -3.63
CA LEU A 144 -6.76 -8.83 -3.18
C LEU A 144 -8.03 -9.67 -3.35
N LYS A 145 -8.79 -9.84 -2.27
CA LYS A 145 -9.94 -10.74 -2.22
C LYS A 145 -11.25 -9.97 -2.13
N GLY A 146 -12.32 -10.58 -2.67
CA GLY A 146 -13.69 -10.05 -2.54
C GLY A 146 -13.95 -8.80 -3.38
N ILE A 147 -13.15 -8.54 -4.42
CA ILE A 147 -13.41 -7.46 -5.37
C ILE A 147 -14.46 -7.92 -6.38
N SER A 148 -15.53 -7.14 -6.54
CA SER A 148 -16.62 -7.45 -7.48
C SER A 148 -16.15 -7.38 -8.94
N THR A 149 -16.88 -8.07 -9.83
CA THR A 149 -16.60 -8.06 -11.27
C THR A 149 -16.64 -6.65 -11.85
N ALA A 150 -17.61 -5.82 -11.44
CA ALA A 150 -17.72 -4.42 -11.89
C ALA A 150 -16.48 -3.58 -11.52
N HIS A 151 -15.91 -3.77 -10.33
CA HIS A 151 -14.67 -3.07 -9.94
C HIS A 151 -13.44 -3.62 -10.67
N LYS A 152 -13.40 -4.92 -10.98
CA LYS A 152 -12.32 -5.52 -11.78
C LYS A 152 -12.33 -5.02 -13.22
N GLU A 153 -13.49 -4.80 -13.81
CA GLU A 153 -13.60 -4.22 -15.16
C GLU A 153 -12.95 -2.84 -15.22
N ARG A 154 -13.10 -2.03 -14.17
CA ARG A 154 -12.42 -0.72 -14.05
C ARG A 154 -10.90 -0.84 -13.94
N LEU A 155 -10.37 -2.01 -13.57
CA LEU A 155 -8.93 -2.26 -13.44
C LEU A 155 -8.30 -2.84 -14.71
N GLN A 156 -9.05 -2.98 -15.82
CA GLN A 156 -8.50 -3.58 -17.04
C GLN A 156 -7.33 -2.79 -17.64
N PHE A 157 -7.22 -1.48 -17.40
CA PHE A 157 -6.07 -0.67 -17.85
C PHE A 157 -4.72 -1.19 -17.32
N LEU A 158 -4.74 -1.91 -16.19
CA LEU A 158 -3.55 -2.54 -15.62
C LEU A 158 -3.00 -3.68 -16.49
N ASN A 159 -3.85 -4.38 -17.25
CA ASN A 159 -3.43 -5.46 -18.15
C ASN A 159 -2.91 -4.95 -19.50
N THR A 160 -3.21 -3.71 -19.86
CA THR A 160 -2.81 -3.11 -21.15
C THR A 160 -1.40 -2.51 -21.11
N SER A 161 -0.76 -2.49 -19.93
CA SER A 161 0.50 -1.79 -19.66
C SER A 161 1.72 -2.69 -19.61
N SER A 162 1.59 -3.97 -19.98
CA SER A 162 2.65 -4.99 -19.98
C SER A 162 3.16 -5.29 -21.38
#